data_AF-A0A0D3ED02-F1
#
_entry.id   AF-A0A0D3ED02-F1
#
_cell.length_a   1.000
_cell.length_b   1.000
_cell.length_c   1.000
_cell.angle_alpha   90.00
_cell.angle_beta   90.00
_cell.angle_gamma   90.00
#
_symmetry.space_group_name_H-M   'P 1'
#
loop_
_entity.id
_entity.type
_entity.pdbx_description
1 polymer ?
#
loop_
_entity_poly.entity_id
_entity_poly.type
_entity_poly.pdbx_seq_one_letter_code
_entity_poly.pdbx_strand_id
1 'polypeptide(L)'
;MGMTHNNPFSMPTLFEALQRLRLSEEETSGSIPPPPALIPRAAVDNARLIKLFNLMTSKECVSQFKEIISKEPDPEALPKIVSLLTSDSDYFMEVVRNKYGSKRVQKLLGISDDVDALFYAAILRRFYDIMTDKYASYVAIRAMLVFDTMEKFRMYDHVLYYALDIARDQYGCSALNEVITDVGDALYRKLILDLVACNALFLSNDPSGNFVVQHVLTLYDSRCTSNVAVSLLGHCVDLSFQKYGSYIVEKLLEAEESMAVVVVELLECEGGRLTRLARNEFGSFVVVKALRVTQEMDRIDMFWDLVQKLMPLRHLLVRSHGSNIAKILESCSI
;
A
#
# COMPACT_ATOMS: atom_id res chain seq x y z
N MET A 1 -35.00 -56.32 23.31
CA MET A 1 -34.01 -56.42 22.21
C MET A 1 -33.88 -55.02 21.64
N GLY A 2 -32.87 -54.24 22.04
CA GLY A 2 -31.59 -54.09 21.30
C GLY A 2 -31.78 -52.99 20.23
N MET A 3 -30.98 -51.94 20.07
CA MET A 3 -29.58 -51.72 20.42
C MET A 3 -29.31 -50.23 20.68
N THR A 4 -28.33 -50.00 21.55
CA THR A 4 -27.63 -48.74 21.80
C THR A 4 -26.81 -48.29 20.58
N HIS A 5 -27.02 -47.07 20.10
CA HIS A 5 -26.02 -46.36 19.29
C HIS A 5 -25.42 -45.24 20.15
N ASN A 6 -24.20 -45.49 20.65
CA ASN A 6 -23.28 -44.45 21.10
C ASN A 6 -22.98 -43.52 19.92
N ASN A 7 -23.28 -42.23 20.06
CA ASN A 7 -22.89 -41.20 19.11
C ASN A 7 -21.59 -40.51 19.62
N PRO A 8 -20.44 -40.62 18.93
CA PRO A 8 -19.16 -40.07 19.38
C PRO A 8 -18.89 -38.63 18.93
N PHE A 9 -19.89 -37.88 18.45
CA PHE A 9 -19.76 -36.46 18.10
C PHE A 9 -20.90 -35.64 18.72
N SER A 10 -20.81 -35.40 20.02
CA SER A 10 -21.48 -34.25 20.64
C SER A 10 -20.39 -33.25 21.00
N MET A 11 -20.12 -32.34 20.06
CA MET A 11 -19.25 -31.18 20.29
C MET A 11 -19.99 -30.22 21.23
N PRO A 12 -19.35 -29.70 22.28
CA PRO A 12 -19.99 -28.77 23.19
C PRO A 12 -20.36 -27.48 22.47
N THR A 13 -21.52 -26.92 22.81
CA THR A 13 -22.03 -25.67 22.23
C THR A 13 -21.14 -24.48 22.63
N LEU A 14 -21.10 -23.42 21.82
CA LEU A 14 -20.38 -22.16 22.11
C LEU A 14 -20.74 -21.58 23.51
N PHE A 15 -21.97 -21.82 23.97
CA PHE A 15 -22.41 -21.50 25.32
C PHE A 15 -21.60 -22.23 26.40
N GLU A 16 -21.26 -23.50 26.18
CA GLU A 16 -20.40 -24.29 27.07
C GLU A 16 -18.92 -23.88 26.96
N ALA A 17 -18.45 -23.44 25.79
CA ALA A 17 -17.10 -22.88 25.64
C ALA A 17 -16.94 -21.53 26.37
N LEU A 18 -17.97 -20.68 26.33
CA LEU A 18 -18.04 -19.42 27.09
C LEU A 18 -18.22 -19.66 28.60
N GLN A 19 -18.92 -20.72 29.01
CA GLN A 19 -18.99 -21.14 30.41
C GLN A 19 -17.66 -21.74 30.92
N ARG A 20 -16.91 -22.47 30.08
CA ARG A 20 -15.56 -22.96 30.43
C ARG A 20 -14.54 -21.84 30.62
N LEU A 21 -14.80 -20.65 30.08
CA LEU A 21 -14.04 -19.44 30.38
C LEU A 21 -14.40 -18.79 31.74
N ARG A 22 -15.47 -19.25 32.41
CA ARG A 22 -15.90 -18.81 33.75
C ARG A 22 -15.48 -19.74 34.89
N LEU A 23 -15.01 -20.96 34.63
CA LEU A 23 -14.75 -21.95 35.69
C LEU A 23 -13.35 -22.54 35.57
N SER A 24 -12.39 -21.85 36.19
CA SER A 24 -11.16 -22.48 36.69
C SER A 24 -10.97 -22.03 38.14
N GLU A 25 -11.91 -22.40 39.00
CA GLU A 25 -11.68 -22.53 40.43
C GLU A 25 -11.95 -24.01 40.74
N GLU A 26 -10.89 -24.73 41.13
CA GLU A 26 -10.95 -26.15 41.46
C GLU A 26 -11.84 -26.38 42.69
N GLU A 27 -12.87 -27.22 42.57
CA GLU A 27 -13.48 -27.88 43.71
C GLU A 27 -12.59 -29.05 44.14
N THR A 28 -11.86 -28.88 45.24
CA THR A 28 -11.53 -29.99 46.12
C THR A 28 -12.34 -29.88 47.41
N SER A 29 -13.26 -30.83 47.57
CA SER A 29 -13.65 -31.43 48.86
C SER A 29 -13.90 -30.50 50.06
N GLY A 30 -15.18 -30.24 50.34
CA GLY A 30 -15.72 -30.25 51.70
C GLY A 30 -15.38 -29.07 52.61
N SER A 31 -15.97 -27.90 52.36
CA SER A 31 -16.48 -26.93 53.36
C SER A 31 -17.04 -25.72 52.63
N ILE A 32 -18.13 -25.15 53.13
CA ILE A 32 -18.81 -24.00 52.51
C ILE A 32 -17.83 -22.80 52.46
N PRO A 33 -17.44 -22.28 51.28
CA PRO A 33 -16.58 -21.11 51.21
C PRO A 33 -17.41 -19.82 51.36
N PRO A 34 -16.77 -18.71 51.77
CA PRO A 34 -17.44 -17.41 51.87
C PRO A 34 -17.90 -16.93 50.47
N PRO A 35 -18.77 -15.91 50.37
CA PRO A 35 -19.25 -15.43 49.08
C PRO A 35 -18.06 -15.03 48.20
N PRO A 36 -18.08 -15.35 46.89
CA PRO A 36 -16.96 -15.04 46.01
C PRO A 36 -16.74 -13.53 46.01
N ALA A 37 -15.49 -13.13 46.28
CA ALA A 37 -15.07 -11.74 46.22
C ALA A 37 -15.50 -11.17 44.85
N LEU A 38 -16.19 -10.02 44.84
CA LEU A 38 -16.50 -9.31 43.61
C LEU A 38 -15.16 -8.99 42.91
N ILE A 39 -14.81 -9.80 41.91
CA ILE A 39 -13.69 -9.48 41.04
C ILE A 39 -14.04 -8.14 40.37
N PRO A 40 -13.20 -7.10 40.49
CA PRO A 40 -13.47 -5.81 39.87
C PRO A 40 -13.73 -5.99 38.38
N ARG A 41 -14.79 -5.38 37.82
CA ARG A 41 -15.14 -5.47 36.39
C ARG A 41 -13.93 -5.21 35.48
N ALA A 42 -13.07 -4.26 35.86
CA ALA A 42 -11.82 -3.94 35.17
C ALA A 42 -10.84 -5.12 35.05
N ALA A 43 -10.75 -6.00 36.05
CA ALA A 43 -9.88 -7.19 36.01
C ALA A 43 -10.45 -8.29 35.10
N VAL A 44 -11.78 -8.43 35.08
CA VAL A 44 -12.48 -9.36 34.17
C VAL A 44 -12.36 -8.91 32.71
N ASP A 45 -12.50 -7.61 32.45
CA ASP A 45 -12.37 -7.04 31.11
C ASP A 45 -10.93 -7.17 30.59
N ASN A 46 -9.93 -6.98 31.46
CA ASN A 46 -8.53 -7.19 31.13
C ASN A 46 -8.21 -8.66 30.78
N ALA A 47 -8.73 -9.63 31.55
CA ALA A 47 -8.55 -11.05 31.24
C ALA A 47 -9.22 -11.46 29.91
N ARG A 48 -10.37 -10.86 29.57
CA ARG A 48 -11.04 -11.06 28.28
C ARG A 48 -10.25 -10.48 27.12
N LEU A 49 -9.71 -9.27 27.28
CA LEU A 49 -8.86 -8.64 26.28
C LEU A 49 -7.60 -9.47 26.01
N ILE A 50 -6.93 -9.99 27.04
CA ILE A 50 -5.76 -10.86 26.85
C ILE A 50 -6.10 -12.13 26.06
N LYS A 51 -7.22 -12.79 26.39
CA LYS A 51 -7.66 -14.00 25.67
C LYS A 51 -8.02 -13.69 24.22
N LEU A 52 -8.73 -12.59 23.97
CA LEU A 52 -9.07 -12.14 22.63
C LEU A 52 -7.80 -11.75 21.84
N PHE A 53 -6.86 -11.08 22.47
CA PHE A 53 -5.59 -10.71 21.86
C PHE A 53 -4.84 -11.93 21.36
N ASN A 54 -4.66 -12.93 22.23
CA ASN A 54 -4.00 -14.18 21.87
C ASN A 54 -4.72 -14.88 20.72
N LEU A 55 -6.05 -14.99 20.80
CA LEU A 55 -6.88 -15.54 19.73
C LEU A 55 -6.66 -14.82 18.39
N MET A 56 -6.51 -13.49 18.41
CA MET A 56 -6.33 -12.67 17.22
C MET A 56 -4.88 -12.63 16.70
N THR A 57 -3.87 -12.75 17.54
CA THR A 57 -2.46 -12.51 17.15
C THR A 57 -1.59 -13.77 17.10
N SER A 58 -2.05 -14.90 17.66
CA SER A 58 -1.34 -16.18 17.63
C SER A 58 -1.53 -16.95 16.32
N LYS A 59 -0.46 -17.61 15.86
CA LYS A 59 -0.49 -18.54 14.72
C LYS A 59 -1.27 -19.81 15.03
N GLU A 60 -1.30 -20.22 16.28
CA GLU A 60 -1.87 -21.48 16.77
C GLU A 60 -3.41 -21.40 16.84
N CYS A 61 -3.97 -20.22 17.10
CA CYS A 61 -5.42 -20.02 17.27
C CYS A 61 -6.22 -19.97 15.95
N VAL A 62 -5.74 -20.56 14.84
CA VAL A 62 -6.42 -20.46 13.54
C VAL A 62 -7.74 -21.23 13.53
N SER A 63 -7.79 -22.42 14.13
CA SER A 63 -9.01 -23.23 14.21
C SER A 63 -10.08 -22.54 15.07
N GLN A 64 -9.68 -22.05 16.25
CA GLN A 64 -10.58 -21.30 17.15
C GLN A 64 -11.16 -20.05 16.46
N PHE A 65 -10.34 -19.32 15.69
CA PHE A 65 -10.85 -18.18 14.93
C PHE A 65 -11.82 -18.61 13.82
N LYS A 66 -11.56 -19.72 13.11
CA LYS A 66 -12.46 -20.23 12.06
C LYS A 66 -13.83 -20.63 12.62
N GLU A 67 -13.88 -21.12 13.85
CA GLU A 67 -15.16 -21.42 14.53
C GLU A 67 -16.00 -20.17 14.76
N ILE A 68 -15.37 -19.02 15.03
CA ILE A 68 -16.06 -17.73 15.21
C ILE A 68 -16.66 -17.23 13.88
N ILE A 69 -15.92 -17.38 12.78
CA ILE A 69 -16.37 -16.98 11.44
C ILE A 69 -17.00 -18.14 10.65
N SER A 70 -17.65 -19.08 11.34
CA SER A 70 -18.29 -20.24 10.70
C SER A 70 -19.38 -19.81 9.68
N LYS A 71 -19.93 -20.77 8.91
CA LYS A 71 -20.89 -20.47 7.82
C LYS A 71 -22.07 -19.60 8.23
N GLU A 72 -22.45 -19.62 9.51
CA GLU A 72 -23.44 -18.74 10.11
C GLU A 72 -22.85 -18.21 11.43
N PRO A 73 -22.17 -17.04 11.43
CA PRO A 73 -21.69 -16.45 12.66
C PRO A 73 -22.87 -16.04 13.54
N ASP A 74 -22.74 -16.22 14.85
CA ASP A 74 -23.77 -15.81 15.81
C ASP A 74 -23.97 -14.28 15.71
N PRO A 75 -25.15 -13.81 15.27
CA PRO A 75 -25.41 -12.41 14.97
C PRO A 75 -25.36 -11.52 16.23
N GLU A 76 -25.52 -12.09 17.43
CA GLU A 76 -25.42 -11.33 18.67
C GLU A 76 -24.03 -11.38 19.32
N ALA A 77 -23.29 -12.47 19.13
CA ALA A 77 -21.97 -12.64 19.74
C ALA A 77 -20.88 -11.91 18.98
N LEU A 78 -20.94 -11.91 17.64
CA LEU A 78 -19.88 -11.34 16.81
C LEU A 78 -19.74 -9.82 17.00
N PRO A 79 -20.81 -9.00 16.98
CA PRO A 79 -20.70 -7.57 17.27
C PRO A 79 -20.13 -7.28 18.66
N LYS A 80 -20.43 -8.12 19.68
CA LYS A 80 -19.86 -7.96 21.03
C LYS A 80 -18.35 -8.22 21.06
N ILE A 81 -17.86 -9.22 20.31
CA ILE A 81 -16.43 -9.49 20.16
C ILE A 81 -15.73 -8.33 19.46
N VAL A 82 -16.32 -7.83 18.36
CA VAL A 82 -15.76 -6.71 17.59
C VAL A 82 -15.79 -5.41 18.41
N SER A 83 -16.85 -5.18 19.18
CA SER A 83 -16.94 -4.04 20.10
C SER A 83 -15.83 -4.10 21.15
N LEU A 84 -15.53 -5.28 21.71
CA LEU A 84 -14.39 -5.44 22.62
C LEU A 84 -13.05 -5.23 21.89
N LEU A 85 -12.91 -5.74 20.67
CA LEU A 85 -11.71 -5.59 19.84
C LEU A 85 -11.39 -4.13 19.50
N THR A 86 -12.43 -3.31 19.34
CA THR A 86 -12.36 -1.90 18.94
C THR A 86 -12.54 -0.93 20.12
N SER A 87 -12.70 -1.46 21.33
CA SER A 87 -13.01 -0.68 22.55
C SER A 87 -11.91 0.31 22.94
N ASP A 88 -10.65 -0.03 22.68
CA ASP A 88 -9.48 0.80 22.94
C ASP A 88 -8.63 0.97 21.67
N SER A 89 -8.04 2.17 21.52
CA SER A 89 -7.29 2.50 20.30
C SER A 89 -6.01 1.70 20.18
N ASP A 90 -5.27 1.63 21.28
CA ASP A 90 -3.92 1.12 21.28
C ASP A 90 -3.98 -0.41 21.24
N TYR A 91 -4.92 -1.00 21.97
CA TYR A 91 -5.26 -2.41 21.84
C TYR A 91 -5.62 -2.81 20.40
N PHE A 92 -6.51 -2.06 19.75
CA PHE A 92 -6.86 -2.33 18.35
C PHE A 92 -5.62 -2.25 17.43
N MET A 93 -4.80 -1.21 17.61
CA MET A 93 -3.55 -1.04 16.86
C MET A 93 -2.57 -2.19 17.07
N GLU A 94 -2.37 -2.67 18.30
CA GLU A 94 -1.51 -3.83 18.57
C GLU A 94 -1.98 -5.09 17.82
N VAL A 95 -3.30 -5.29 17.71
CA VAL A 95 -3.85 -6.40 16.94
C VAL A 95 -3.63 -6.22 15.44
N VAL A 96 -3.95 -5.07 14.85
CA VAL A 96 -3.83 -4.89 13.38
C VAL A 96 -2.39 -4.76 12.91
N ARG A 97 -1.45 -4.33 13.76
CA ARG A 97 0.00 -4.37 13.47
C ARG A 97 0.59 -5.78 13.55
N ASN A 98 -0.17 -6.77 14.00
CA ASN A 98 0.26 -8.16 13.98
C ASN A 98 -0.13 -8.83 12.64
N LYS A 99 0.79 -9.60 12.05
CA LYS A 99 0.57 -10.34 10.79
C LYS A 99 -0.67 -11.23 10.79
N TYR A 100 -0.98 -11.90 11.89
CA TYR A 100 -2.16 -12.77 12.03
C TYR A 100 -3.40 -11.95 12.40
N GLY A 101 -3.23 -10.96 13.27
CA GLY A 101 -4.30 -10.06 13.69
C GLY A 101 -4.90 -9.30 12.51
N SER A 102 -4.08 -8.64 11.70
CA SER A 102 -4.51 -8.00 10.44
C SER A 102 -5.31 -8.94 9.55
N LYS A 103 -4.79 -10.15 9.27
CA LYS A 103 -5.48 -11.14 8.42
C LYS A 103 -6.81 -11.60 8.98
N ARG A 104 -6.94 -11.66 10.30
CA ARG A 104 -8.19 -12.03 10.96
C ARG A 104 -9.18 -10.89 10.91
N VAL A 105 -8.76 -9.65 11.20
CA VAL A 105 -9.61 -8.46 11.06
C VAL A 105 -10.12 -8.32 9.62
N GLN A 106 -9.26 -8.51 8.61
CA GLN A 106 -9.67 -8.51 7.20
C GLN A 106 -10.79 -9.51 6.87
N LYS A 107 -10.86 -10.65 7.57
CA LYS A 107 -11.92 -11.65 7.40
C LYS A 107 -13.20 -11.31 8.15
N LEU A 108 -13.12 -10.42 9.15
CA LEU A 108 -14.28 -9.95 9.90
C LEU A 108 -14.99 -8.79 9.17
N LEU A 109 -14.25 -8.03 8.35
CA LEU A 109 -14.81 -6.96 7.51
C LEU A 109 -15.75 -7.54 6.43
N GLY A 110 -16.92 -6.92 6.27
CA GLY A 110 -17.94 -7.30 5.30
C GLY A 110 -18.83 -8.46 5.74
N ILE A 111 -18.79 -8.86 7.03
CA ILE A 111 -19.69 -9.90 7.55
C ILE A 111 -21.09 -9.33 7.82
N SER A 112 -21.17 -8.14 8.42
CA SER A 112 -22.44 -7.43 8.66
C SER A 112 -22.19 -5.93 8.88
N ASP A 113 -23.21 -5.12 8.61
CA ASP A 113 -23.15 -3.65 8.74
C ASP A 113 -22.80 -3.20 10.17
N ASP A 114 -23.32 -3.88 11.21
CA ASP A 114 -23.00 -3.58 12.61
C ASP A 114 -21.52 -3.79 12.94
N VAL A 115 -20.91 -4.82 12.37
CA VAL A 115 -19.49 -5.13 12.54
C VAL A 115 -18.63 -4.11 11.79
N ASP A 116 -19.04 -3.77 10.57
CA ASP A 116 -18.35 -2.82 9.71
C ASP A 116 -18.37 -1.41 10.30
N ALA A 117 -19.49 -0.96 10.87
CA ALA A 117 -19.59 0.33 11.55
C ALA A 117 -18.60 0.47 12.73
N LEU A 118 -18.40 -0.61 13.51
CA LEU A 118 -17.43 -0.64 14.61
C LEU A 118 -15.99 -0.56 14.10
N PHE A 119 -15.66 -1.34 13.06
CA PHE A 119 -14.33 -1.27 12.46
C PHE A 119 -14.07 0.05 11.76
N TYR A 120 -15.06 0.61 11.06
CA TYR A 120 -14.98 1.92 10.42
C TYR A 120 -14.58 3.00 11.44
N ALA A 121 -15.27 3.06 12.59
CA ALA A 121 -14.94 4.01 13.65
C ALA A 121 -13.52 3.81 14.21
N ALA A 122 -13.10 2.56 14.41
CA ALA A 122 -11.76 2.23 14.90
C ALA A 122 -10.65 2.57 13.88
N ILE A 123 -10.89 2.28 12.60
CA ILE A 123 -9.97 2.54 11.50
C ILE A 123 -9.81 4.05 11.31
N LEU A 124 -10.90 4.81 11.22
CA LEU A 124 -10.80 6.26 11.00
C LEU A 124 -10.07 6.99 12.12
N ARG A 125 -10.23 6.54 13.37
CA ARG A 125 -9.55 7.17 14.52
C ARG A 125 -8.02 7.09 14.45
N ARG A 126 -7.48 6.12 13.71
CA ARG A 126 -6.03 5.89 13.53
C ARG A 126 -5.67 5.71 12.06
N PHE A 127 -6.41 6.38 11.16
CA PHE A 127 -6.34 6.10 9.72
C PHE A 127 -4.93 6.18 9.16
N TYR A 128 -4.22 7.27 9.47
CA TYR A 128 -2.84 7.47 9.04
C TYR A 128 -1.93 6.34 9.54
N ASP A 129 -1.91 6.09 10.86
CA ASP A 129 -1.09 5.05 11.49
C ASP A 129 -1.36 3.64 10.92
N ILE A 130 -2.59 3.38 10.48
CA ILE A 130 -2.99 2.11 9.86
C ILE A 130 -2.44 2.04 8.44
N MET A 131 -2.63 3.10 7.64
CA MET A 131 -2.17 3.16 6.25
C MET A 131 -0.65 3.09 6.12
N THR A 132 0.10 3.57 7.12
CA THR A 132 1.57 3.57 7.13
C THR A 132 2.18 2.39 7.91
N ASP A 133 1.40 1.35 8.22
CA ASP A 133 1.90 0.15 8.87
C ASP A 133 1.98 -1.03 7.90
N LYS A 134 3.01 -1.86 8.08
CA LYS A 134 3.31 -3.04 7.26
C LYS A 134 2.17 -4.06 7.17
N TYR A 135 1.35 -4.20 8.21
CA TYR A 135 0.27 -5.18 8.26
C TYR A 135 -1.10 -4.52 8.40
N ALA A 136 -1.20 -3.40 9.12
CA ALA A 136 -2.49 -2.76 9.35
C ALA A 136 -3.07 -2.14 8.07
N SER A 137 -2.25 -1.71 7.12
CA SER A 137 -2.71 -1.09 5.86
C SER A 137 -3.70 -1.98 5.09
N TYR A 138 -3.46 -3.29 5.06
CA TYR A 138 -4.36 -4.28 4.46
C TYR A 138 -5.77 -4.28 5.09
N VAL A 139 -5.91 -3.88 6.36
CA VAL A 139 -7.22 -3.73 7.02
C VAL A 139 -7.99 -2.56 6.42
N ALA A 140 -7.37 -1.38 6.29
CA ALA A 140 -8.01 -0.20 5.70
C ALA A 140 -8.32 -0.41 4.21
N ILE A 141 -7.40 -1.03 3.46
CA ILE A 141 -7.61 -1.35 2.04
C ILE A 141 -8.79 -2.32 1.88
N ARG A 142 -8.83 -3.39 2.68
CA ARG A 142 -9.94 -4.34 2.66
C ARG A 142 -11.27 -3.68 3.04
N ALA A 143 -11.26 -2.80 4.04
CA ALA A 143 -12.44 -2.06 4.46
C ALA A 143 -13.02 -1.22 3.31
N MET A 144 -12.19 -0.47 2.58
CA MET A 144 -12.62 0.31 1.41
C MET A 144 -13.23 -0.56 0.29
N LEU A 145 -12.86 -1.85 0.20
CA LEU A 145 -13.46 -2.76 -0.76
C LEU A 145 -14.87 -3.22 -0.34
N VAL A 146 -15.06 -3.54 0.94
CA VAL A 146 -16.27 -4.25 1.41
C VAL A 146 -17.31 -3.37 2.09
N PHE A 147 -16.92 -2.20 2.63
CA PHE A 147 -17.85 -1.29 3.29
C PHE A 147 -18.90 -0.72 2.32
N ASP A 148 -19.96 -0.18 2.94
CA ASP A 148 -21.03 0.50 2.24
C ASP A 148 -20.55 1.74 1.48
N THR A 149 -21.45 2.37 0.75
CA THR A 149 -21.10 3.51 -0.10
C THR A 149 -20.66 4.75 0.70
N MET A 150 -21.28 5.03 1.85
CA MET A 150 -21.04 6.26 2.62
C MET A 150 -19.70 6.20 3.36
N GLU A 151 -19.43 5.09 4.04
CA GLU A 151 -18.21 4.89 4.81
C GLU A 151 -16.99 4.84 3.91
N LYS A 152 -17.12 4.15 2.77
CA LYS A 152 -16.12 4.07 1.72
C LYS A 152 -15.72 5.44 1.19
N PHE A 153 -16.67 6.31 0.88
CA PHE A 153 -16.36 7.66 0.41
C PHE A 153 -15.60 8.49 1.45
N ARG A 154 -16.00 8.41 2.72
CA ARG A 154 -15.28 9.10 3.80
C ARG A 154 -13.87 8.56 4.01
N MET A 155 -13.63 7.28 3.76
CA MET A 155 -12.28 6.71 3.79
C MET A 155 -11.44 7.25 2.62
N TYR A 156 -12.01 7.40 1.42
CA TYR A 156 -11.30 8.03 0.31
C TYR A 156 -10.97 9.50 0.57
N ASP A 157 -11.85 10.25 1.25
CA ASP A 157 -11.53 11.61 1.70
C ASP A 157 -10.30 11.63 2.62
N HIS A 158 -10.17 10.63 3.52
CA HIS A 158 -8.99 10.50 4.37
C HIS A 158 -7.74 10.10 3.56
N VAL A 159 -7.87 9.22 2.56
CA VAL A 159 -6.76 8.91 1.64
C VAL A 159 -6.28 10.19 0.96
N LEU A 160 -7.19 11.00 0.40
CA LEU A 160 -6.85 12.26 -0.26
C LEU A 160 -6.18 13.24 0.71
N TYR A 161 -6.72 13.37 1.93
CA TYR A 161 -6.17 14.25 2.95
C TYR A 161 -4.73 13.89 3.35
N TYR A 162 -4.44 12.59 3.51
CA TYR A 162 -3.12 12.10 3.93
C TYR A 162 -2.22 11.65 2.76
N ALA A 163 -2.63 11.82 1.50
CA ALA A 163 -2.01 11.15 0.35
C ALA A 163 -0.50 11.39 0.25
N LEU A 164 -0.03 12.63 0.46
CA LEU A 164 1.40 12.97 0.38
C LEU A 164 2.23 12.40 1.53
N ASP A 165 1.64 12.28 2.72
CA ASP A 165 2.33 11.71 3.88
C ASP A 165 2.37 10.18 3.79
N ILE A 166 1.29 9.57 3.30
CA ILE A 166 1.22 8.13 3.00
C ILE A 166 2.21 7.79 1.87
N ALA A 167 2.24 8.58 0.79
CA ALA A 167 3.13 8.33 -0.36
C ALA A 167 4.63 8.31 0.01
N ARG A 168 5.02 9.09 1.04
CA ARG A 168 6.41 9.20 1.50
C ARG A 168 6.76 8.23 2.63
N ASP A 169 5.78 7.47 3.13
CA ASP A 169 6.04 6.42 4.10
C ASP A 169 6.48 5.12 3.40
N GLN A 170 7.39 4.38 4.05
CA GLN A 170 7.98 3.14 3.53
C GLN A 170 6.98 2.00 3.28
N TYR A 171 5.86 1.98 4.00
CA TYR A 171 4.76 1.03 3.82
C TYR A 171 3.55 1.72 3.18
N GLY A 172 3.32 2.98 3.54
CA GLY A 172 2.25 3.81 2.99
C GLY A 172 2.31 3.94 1.47
N CYS A 173 3.49 4.04 0.86
CA CYS A 173 3.62 4.12 -0.60
C CYS A 173 3.02 2.90 -1.31
N SER A 174 3.21 1.70 -0.74
CA SER A 174 2.66 0.46 -1.26
C SER A 174 1.15 0.39 -1.02
N ALA A 175 0.69 0.81 0.17
CA ALA A 175 -0.73 0.89 0.48
C ALA A 175 -1.48 1.85 -0.45
N LEU A 176 -0.90 3.03 -0.74
CA LEU A 176 -1.49 4.00 -1.66
C LEU A 176 -1.55 3.46 -3.09
N ASN A 177 -0.51 2.75 -3.55
CA ASN A 177 -0.53 2.10 -4.86
C ASN A 177 -1.64 1.03 -4.97
N GLU A 178 -1.86 0.23 -3.92
CA GLU A 178 -2.99 -0.70 -3.86
C GLU A 178 -4.33 0.04 -3.96
N VAL A 179 -4.50 1.14 -3.20
CA VAL A 179 -5.70 1.98 -3.28
C VAL A 179 -5.91 2.56 -4.69
N ILE A 180 -4.86 3.09 -5.33
CA ILE A 180 -4.93 3.64 -6.69
C ILE A 180 -5.31 2.56 -7.72
N THR A 181 -4.84 1.33 -7.52
CA THR A 181 -5.12 0.20 -8.41
C THR A 181 -6.58 -0.24 -8.29
N ASP A 182 -7.07 -0.37 -7.05
CA ASP A 182 -8.34 -1.02 -6.74
C ASP A 182 -9.51 -0.05 -6.51
N VAL A 183 -9.28 1.27 -6.52
CA VAL A 183 -10.35 2.26 -6.36
C VAL A 183 -11.38 2.14 -7.49
N GLY A 184 -12.56 1.66 -7.12
CA GLY A 184 -13.67 1.47 -8.05
C GLY A 184 -14.34 2.78 -8.48
N ASP A 185 -14.14 3.87 -7.73
CA ASP A 185 -14.71 5.17 -8.04
C ASP A 185 -13.79 6.00 -8.95
N ALA A 186 -14.28 6.32 -10.15
CA ALA A 186 -13.51 7.04 -11.16
C ALA A 186 -13.15 8.48 -10.75
N LEU A 187 -13.99 9.15 -9.95
CA LEU A 187 -13.72 10.50 -9.47
C LEU A 187 -12.58 10.49 -8.46
N TYR A 188 -12.62 9.61 -7.47
CA TYR A 188 -11.55 9.51 -6.47
C TYR A 188 -10.23 9.04 -7.09
N ARG A 189 -10.29 8.08 -8.03
CA ARG A 189 -9.11 7.68 -8.79
C ARG A 189 -8.46 8.89 -9.46
N LYS A 190 -9.25 9.68 -10.18
CA LYS A 190 -8.78 10.89 -10.85
C LYS A 190 -8.21 11.92 -9.86
N LEU A 191 -8.86 12.14 -8.72
CA LEU A 191 -8.37 13.07 -7.70
C LEU A 191 -7.01 12.65 -7.14
N ILE A 192 -6.81 11.36 -6.85
CA ILE A 192 -5.52 10.86 -6.37
C ILE A 192 -4.45 11.00 -7.46
N LEU A 193 -4.76 10.67 -8.73
CA LEU A 193 -3.83 10.84 -9.85
C LEU A 193 -3.44 12.30 -10.07
N ASP A 194 -4.41 13.22 -10.05
CA ASP A 194 -4.15 14.66 -10.17
C ASP A 194 -3.28 15.16 -8.98
N LEU A 195 -3.53 14.68 -7.75
CA LEU A 195 -2.72 15.01 -6.57
C LEU A 195 -1.27 14.53 -6.71
N VAL A 196 -1.06 13.27 -7.14
CA VAL A 196 0.29 12.73 -7.37
C VAL A 196 1.00 13.51 -8.47
N ALA A 197 0.30 13.82 -9.57
CA ALA A 197 0.87 14.58 -10.68
C ALA A 197 1.30 15.99 -10.25
N CYS A 198 0.43 16.74 -9.56
CA CYS A 198 0.76 18.08 -9.07
C CYS A 198 1.96 18.11 -8.10
N ASN A 199 2.27 17.00 -7.44
CA ASN A 199 3.38 16.86 -6.51
C ASN A 199 4.52 15.99 -7.07
N ALA A 200 4.53 15.73 -8.38
CA ALA A 200 5.43 14.77 -8.98
C ALA A 200 6.90 15.08 -8.70
N LEU A 201 7.33 16.34 -8.79
CA LEU A 201 8.72 16.70 -8.51
C LEU A 201 9.13 16.36 -7.07
N PHE A 202 8.28 16.72 -6.12
CA PHE A 202 8.53 16.46 -4.70
C PHE A 202 8.61 14.96 -4.41
N LEU A 203 7.64 14.19 -4.92
CA LEU A 203 7.59 12.74 -4.73
C LEU A 203 8.72 12.03 -5.47
N SER A 204 9.15 12.52 -6.64
CA SER A 204 10.24 11.94 -7.43
C SER A 204 11.58 11.95 -6.70
N ASN A 205 11.80 12.95 -5.85
CA ASN A 205 13.02 13.09 -5.04
C ASN A 205 12.93 12.31 -3.71
N ASP A 206 11.76 11.77 -3.36
CA ASP A 206 11.55 11.05 -2.11
C ASP A 206 11.86 9.54 -2.24
N PRO A 207 12.57 8.91 -1.27
CA PRO A 207 12.91 7.48 -1.32
C PRO A 207 11.72 6.51 -1.39
N SER A 208 10.54 6.91 -0.89
CA SER A 208 9.30 6.14 -0.96
C SER A 208 8.37 6.69 -2.04
N GLY A 209 8.23 8.02 -2.12
CA GLY A 209 7.34 8.71 -3.04
C GLY A 209 7.61 8.43 -4.52
N ASN A 210 8.87 8.17 -4.88
CA ASN A 210 9.23 7.83 -6.26
C ASN A 210 8.52 6.56 -6.75
N PHE A 211 8.21 5.61 -5.86
CA PHE A 211 7.46 4.41 -6.22
C PHE A 211 5.99 4.71 -6.55
N VAL A 212 5.41 5.75 -5.95
CA VAL A 212 4.04 6.19 -6.25
C VAL A 212 4.01 6.88 -7.62
N VAL A 213 4.97 7.76 -7.92
CA VAL A 213 5.07 8.40 -9.24
C VAL A 213 5.31 7.37 -10.34
N GLN A 214 6.22 6.42 -10.12
CA GLN A 214 6.42 5.31 -11.05
C GLN A 214 5.13 4.50 -11.23
N HIS A 215 4.43 4.16 -10.14
CA HIS A 215 3.19 3.39 -10.21
C HIS A 215 2.13 4.09 -11.06
N VAL A 216 1.84 5.39 -10.84
CA VAL A 216 0.83 6.09 -11.64
C VAL A 216 1.22 6.18 -13.13
N LEU A 217 2.51 6.27 -13.46
CA LEU A 217 2.99 6.22 -14.85
C LEU A 217 2.82 4.82 -15.47
N THR A 218 2.90 3.74 -14.68
CA THR A 218 2.63 2.37 -15.17
C THR A 218 1.15 2.06 -15.40
N LEU A 219 0.24 2.95 -14.99
CA LEU A 219 -1.19 2.80 -15.30
C LEU A 219 -1.53 3.22 -16.74
N TYR A 220 -0.59 3.88 -17.43
CA TYR A 220 -0.77 4.38 -18.80
C TYR A 220 -2.01 5.29 -18.95
N ASP A 221 -2.38 6.04 -17.90
CA ASP A 221 -3.41 7.06 -17.97
C ASP A 221 -2.83 8.32 -18.63
N SER A 222 -3.26 8.60 -19.86
CA SER A 222 -2.64 9.65 -20.68
C SER A 222 -2.73 11.05 -20.07
N ARG A 223 -3.82 11.36 -19.36
CA ARG A 223 -3.99 12.63 -18.65
C ARG A 223 -3.00 12.71 -17.49
N CYS A 224 -2.90 11.66 -16.67
CA CYS A 224 -1.97 11.61 -15.55
C CYS A 224 -0.52 11.72 -16.04
N THR A 225 -0.14 10.95 -17.06
CA THR A 225 1.21 11.00 -17.66
C THR A 225 1.54 12.40 -18.17
N SER A 226 0.62 13.04 -18.89
CA SER A 226 0.77 14.43 -19.35
C SER A 226 0.94 15.40 -18.18
N ASN A 227 0.12 15.28 -17.12
CA ASN A 227 0.19 16.16 -15.95
C ASN A 227 1.49 15.96 -15.15
N VAL A 228 1.98 14.73 -15.04
CA VAL A 228 3.29 14.44 -14.43
C VAL A 228 4.40 15.08 -15.27
N ALA A 229 4.36 14.92 -16.60
CA ALA A 229 5.35 15.53 -17.49
C ALA A 229 5.39 17.06 -17.37
N VAL A 230 4.22 17.71 -17.35
CA VAL A 230 4.11 19.16 -17.12
C VAL A 230 4.71 19.56 -15.77
N SER A 231 4.44 18.79 -14.72
CA SER A 231 4.95 19.07 -13.37
C SER A 231 6.46 18.83 -13.22
N LEU A 232 7.06 18.09 -14.15
CA LEU A 232 8.50 17.82 -14.19
C LEU A 232 9.26 18.63 -15.26
N LEU A 233 8.57 19.47 -16.02
CA LEU A 233 9.16 20.34 -17.03
C LEU A 233 10.25 21.24 -16.41
N GLY A 234 11.46 21.21 -16.97
CA GLY A 234 12.61 21.96 -16.48
C GLY A 234 13.39 21.26 -15.35
N HIS A 235 12.97 20.06 -14.96
CA HIS A 235 13.59 19.27 -13.90
C HIS A 235 14.04 17.87 -14.35
N CYS A 236 13.72 17.45 -15.58
CA CYS A 236 14.04 16.11 -16.06
C CYS A 236 15.56 15.84 -16.06
N VAL A 237 16.39 16.83 -16.42
CA VAL A 237 17.85 16.70 -16.44
C VAL A 237 18.39 16.52 -15.03
N ASP A 238 17.91 17.31 -14.06
CA ASP A 238 18.35 17.20 -12.66
C ASP A 238 17.92 15.87 -12.03
N LEU A 239 16.69 15.44 -12.30
CA LEU A 239 16.20 14.13 -11.87
C LEU A 239 17.01 12.99 -12.48
N SER A 240 17.46 13.14 -13.73
CA SER A 240 18.28 12.13 -14.41
C SER A 240 19.67 11.93 -13.79
N PHE A 241 20.17 12.89 -13.02
CA PHE A 241 21.42 12.72 -12.23
C PHE A 241 21.22 11.93 -10.94
N GLN A 242 19.98 11.64 -10.56
CA GLN A 242 19.63 10.99 -9.30
C GLN A 242 19.14 9.57 -9.54
N LYS A 243 19.44 8.66 -8.61
CA LYS A 243 19.02 7.26 -8.68
C LYS A 243 17.51 7.09 -8.85
N TYR A 244 16.71 7.79 -8.04
CA TYR A 244 15.24 7.63 -8.05
C TYR A 244 14.61 8.44 -9.18
N GLY A 245 15.09 9.67 -9.39
CA GLY A 245 14.61 10.56 -10.45
C GLY A 245 14.83 9.97 -11.85
N SER A 246 15.96 9.29 -12.11
CA SER A 246 16.24 8.71 -13.43
C SER A 246 15.19 7.68 -13.85
N TYR A 247 14.69 6.85 -12.92
CA TYR A 247 13.64 5.88 -13.23
C TYR A 247 12.35 6.56 -13.70
N ILE A 248 12.00 7.70 -13.09
CA ILE A 248 10.80 8.46 -13.45
C ILE A 248 10.96 9.10 -14.82
N VAL A 249 12.13 9.67 -15.11
CA VAL A 249 12.42 10.23 -16.43
C VAL A 249 12.44 9.14 -17.50
N GLU A 250 12.99 7.96 -17.21
CA GLU A 250 12.90 6.79 -18.10
C GLU A 250 11.45 6.37 -18.35
N LYS A 251 10.55 6.47 -17.36
CA LYS A 251 9.11 6.22 -17.54
C LYS A 251 8.41 7.28 -18.39
N LEU A 252 8.75 8.55 -18.24
CA LEU A 252 8.21 9.60 -19.12
C LEU A 252 8.63 9.43 -20.58
N LEU A 253 9.78 8.81 -20.84
CA LEU A 253 10.23 8.47 -22.20
C LEU A 253 9.45 7.31 -22.84
N GLU A 254 8.66 6.54 -22.07
CA GLU A 254 7.90 5.38 -22.59
C GLU A 254 6.56 5.78 -23.25
N ALA A 255 6.13 7.03 -23.11
CA ALA A 255 4.86 7.52 -23.60
C ALA A 255 5.02 8.75 -24.50
N GLU A 256 4.28 8.80 -25.61
CA GLU A 256 4.44 9.83 -26.64
C GLU A 256 4.13 11.23 -26.10
N GLU A 257 3.10 11.33 -25.26
CA GLU A 257 2.64 12.58 -24.63
C GLU A 257 3.66 13.23 -23.69
N SER A 258 4.61 12.46 -23.15
CA SER A 258 5.60 12.94 -22.18
C SER A 258 7.04 12.89 -22.70
N MET A 259 7.34 12.05 -23.70
CA MET A 259 8.69 11.90 -24.25
C MET A 259 9.25 13.24 -24.75
N ALA A 260 8.42 14.05 -25.43
CA ALA A 260 8.85 15.33 -25.98
C ALA A 260 9.40 16.26 -24.90
N VAL A 261 8.80 16.29 -23.70
CA VAL A 261 9.26 17.11 -22.57
C VAL A 261 10.69 16.75 -22.18
N VAL A 262 10.95 15.45 -22.02
CA VAL A 262 12.28 14.96 -21.65
C VAL A 262 13.31 15.23 -22.75
N VAL A 263 12.98 14.93 -24.00
CA VAL A 263 13.92 15.06 -25.11
C VAL A 263 14.27 16.52 -25.39
N VAL A 264 13.28 17.42 -25.36
CA VAL A 264 13.53 18.86 -25.51
C VAL A 264 14.47 19.36 -24.41
N GLU A 265 14.26 18.98 -23.14
CA GLU A 265 15.13 19.41 -22.05
C GLU A 265 16.58 18.87 -22.18
N LEU A 266 16.74 17.64 -22.70
CA LEU A 266 18.05 17.09 -23.05
C LEU A 266 18.72 17.86 -24.20
N LEU A 267 17.95 18.29 -25.20
CA LEU A 267 18.43 19.10 -26.33
C LEU A 267 18.75 20.54 -25.92
N GLU A 268 18.07 21.08 -24.91
CA GLU A 268 18.34 22.41 -24.34
C GLU A 268 19.50 22.40 -23.34
N CYS A 269 20.02 21.23 -22.94
CA CYS A 269 21.21 21.16 -22.09
C CYS A 269 22.41 21.90 -22.71
N GLU A 270 22.81 22.99 -22.09
CA GLU A 270 23.96 23.78 -22.50
C GLU A 270 25.28 23.27 -21.91
N GLY A 271 26.38 23.54 -22.62
CA GLY A 271 27.74 23.31 -22.16
C GLY A 271 28.05 21.84 -21.82
N GLY A 272 28.98 21.64 -20.87
CA GLY A 272 29.40 20.31 -20.43
C GLY A 272 28.36 19.53 -19.62
N ARG A 273 27.15 20.06 -19.39
CA ARG A 273 26.12 19.41 -18.56
C ARG A 273 25.62 18.11 -19.21
N LEU A 274 25.31 18.13 -20.51
CA LEU A 274 24.93 16.92 -21.24
C LEU A 274 26.05 15.88 -21.24
N THR A 275 27.31 16.31 -21.39
CA THR A 275 28.47 15.41 -21.30
C THR A 275 28.56 14.75 -19.92
N ARG A 276 28.35 15.52 -18.84
CA ARG A 276 28.33 14.99 -17.47
C ARG A 276 27.18 14.00 -17.29
N LEU A 277 25.99 14.31 -17.82
CA LEU A 277 24.82 13.45 -17.74
C LEU A 277 25.04 12.13 -18.48
N ALA A 278 25.51 12.18 -19.73
CA ALA A 278 25.78 11.01 -20.55
C ALA A 278 26.88 10.09 -19.96
N ARG A 279 27.72 10.62 -19.07
CA ARG A 279 28.77 9.86 -18.35
C ARG A 279 28.38 9.50 -16.92
N ASN A 280 27.23 9.94 -16.43
CA ASN A 280 26.74 9.67 -15.09
C ASN A 280 26.23 8.23 -14.98
N GLU A 281 26.31 7.64 -13.79
CA GLU A 281 25.89 6.25 -13.52
C GLU A 281 24.38 6.02 -13.67
N PHE A 282 23.54 7.06 -13.55
CA PHE A 282 22.09 7.01 -13.76
C PHE A 282 21.70 7.69 -15.07
N GLY A 283 22.22 8.91 -15.30
CA GLY A 283 21.87 9.72 -16.46
C GLY A 283 22.20 9.09 -17.81
N SER A 284 23.20 8.20 -17.87
CA SER A 284 23.50 7.49 -19.12
C SER A 284 22.36 6.57 -19.57
N PHE A 285 21.60 5.99 -18.63
CA PHE A 285 20.44 5.16 -18.95
C PHE A 285 19.31 6.00 -19.55
N VAL A 286 19.07 7.20 -19.01
CA VAL A 286 18.09 8.15 -19.57
C VAL A 286 18.46 8.54 -21.01
N VAL A 287 19.72 8.88 -21.27
CA VAL A 287 20.15 9.27 -22.63
C VAL A 287 20.08 8.08 -23.61
N VAL A 288 20.45 6.87 -23.18
CA VAL A 288 20.27 5.65 -23.99
C VAL A 288 18.80 5.40 -24.29
N LYS A 289 17.93 5.51 -23.28
CA LYS A 289 16.49 5.34 -23.44
C LYS A 289 15.95 6.36 -24.44
N ALA A 290 16.29 7.65 -24.29
CA ALA A 290 15.86 8.72 -25.19
C ALA A 290 16.22 8.44 -26.66
N LEU A 291 17.46 8.03 -26.93
CA LEU A 291 17.90 7.64 -28.29
C LEU A 291 17.11 6.44 -28.83
N ARG A 292 16.83 5.43 -28.00
CA ARG A 292 16.07 4.25 -28.43
C ARG A 292 14.61 4.56 -28.69
N VAL A 293 13.94 5.23 -27.76
CA VAL A 293 12.49 5.48 -27.87
C VAL A 293 12.18 6.45 -29.01
N THR A 294 13.03 7.47 -29.23
CA THR A 294 12.85 8.39 -30.37
C THR A 294 13.00 7.65 -31.71
N GLN A 295 13.85 6.64 -31.78
CA GLN A 295 13.96 5.76 -32.94
C GLN A 295 12.77 4.79 -33.05
N GLU A 296 12.36 4.15 -31.96
CA GLU A 296 11.27 3.16 -31.92
C GLU A 296 9.89 3.77 -32.19
N MET A 297 9.67 5.02 -31.77
CA MET A 297 8.41 5.78 -31.95
C MET A 297 8.40 6.62 -33.23
N ASP A 298 9.34 6.39 -34.16
CA ASP A 298 9.45 7.12 -35.44
C ASP A 298 9.59 8.65 -35.31
N ARG A 299 10.12 9.12 -34.18
CA ARG A 299 10.48 10.53 -33.93
C ARG A 299 11.88 10.82 -34.46
N ILE A 300 12.02 10.62 -35.76
CA ILE A 300 13.29 10.72 -36.50
C ILE A 300 13.93 12.11 -36.33
N ASP A 301 13.10 13.16 -36.26
CA ASP A 301 13.51 14.54 -35.97
C ASP A 301 14.30 14.62 -34.66
N MET A 302 13.67 14.18 -33.56
CA MET A 302 14.25 14.21 -32.22
C MET A 302 15.45 13.26 -32.08
N PHE A 303 15.39 12.10 -32.74
CA PHE A 303 16.49 11.15 -32.76
C PHE A 303 17.76 11.78 -33.35
N TRP A 304 17.66 12.39 -34.54
CA TRP A 304 18.82 12.99 -35.19
C TRP A 304 19.33 14.23 -34.47
N ASP A 305 18.46 15.03 -33.85
CA ASP A 305 18.88 16.16 -33.01
C ASP A 305 19.73 15.69 -31.82
N LEU A 306 19.31 14.59 -31.15
CA LEU A 306 20.09 13.98 -30.07
C LEU A 306 21.42 13.44 -30.58
N VAL A 307 21.44 12.73 -31.72
CA VAL A 307 22.66 12.22 -32.33
C VAL A 307 23.63 13.36 -32.66
N GLN A 308 23.16 14.43 -33.31
CA GLN A 308 23.99 15.59 -33.66
C GLN A 308 24.58 16.26 -32.43
N LYS A 309 23.81 16.40 -31.35
CA LYS A 309 24.28 17.01 -30.10
C LYS A 309 25.28 16.13 -29.34
N LEU A 310 25.12 14.80 -29.40
CA LEU A 310 25.97 13.84 -28.69
C LEU A 310 27.22 13.40 -29.47
N MET A 311 27.20 13.43 -30.80
CA MET A 311 28.30 12.96 -31.66
C MET A 311 29.66 13.61 -31.32
N PRO A 312 29.78 14.93 -31.10
CA PRO A 312 31.05 15.56 -30.72
C PRO A 312 31.63 15.01 -29.40
N LEU A 313 30.77 14.49 -28.52
CA LEU A 313 31.13 13.98 -27.20
C LEU A 313 31.53 12.50 -27.22
N ARG A 314 31.33 11.78 -28.34
CA ARG A 314 31.50 10.31 -28.44
C ARG A 314 32.79 9.80 -27.81
N HIS A 315 33.93 10.43 -28.10
CA HIS A 315 35.25 10.02 -27.60
C HIS A 315 35.34 10.02 -26.06
N LEU A 316 34.59 10.89 -25.38
CA LEU A 316 34.51 10.97 -23.92
C LEU A 316 33.61 9.87 -23.31
N LEU A 317 32.74 9.26 -24.12
CA LEU A 317 31.74 8.30 -23.66
C LEU A 317 32.26 6.86 -23.66
N VAL A 318 33.15 6.49 -24.60
CA VAL A 318 33.64 5.12 -24.83
C VAL A 318 34.14 4.42 -23.56
N ARG A 319 34.84 5.15 -22.68
CA ARG A 319 35.43 4.61 -21.44
C ARG A 319 34.74 5.14 -20.18
N SER A 320 33.41 5.20 -20.22
CA SER A 320 32.57 5.70 -19.11
C SER A 320 31.23 4.95 -19.04
N HIS A 321 30.35 5.35 -18.13
CA HIS A 321 28.95 4.88 -18.11
C HIS A 321 28.19 5.17 -19.42
N GLY A 322 28.70 6.08 -20.26
CA GLY A 322 28.16 6.40 -21.59
C GLY A 322 28.57 5.45 -22.72
N SER A 323 29.25 4.34 -22.45
CA SER A 323 29.74 3.43 -23.50
C SER A 323 28.63 2.89 -24.42
N ASN A 324 27.41 2.71 -23.92
CA ASN A 324 26.26 2.32 -24.74
C ASN A 324 25.78 3.44 -25.66
N ILE A 325 25.85 4.70 -25.22
CA ILE A 325 25.55 5.88 -26.05
C ILE A 325 26.56 5.93 -27.21
N ALA A 326 27.86 5.74 -26.93
CA ALA A 326 28.88 5.72 -27.97
C ALA A 326 28.62 4.66 -29.06
N LYS A 327 28.19 3.45 -28.67
CA LYS A 327 27.83 2.37 -29.61
C LYS A 327 26.63 2.73 -30.49
N ILE A 328 25.62 3.42 -29.93
CA ILE A 328 24.47 3.89 -30.72
C ILE A 328 24.95 4.92 -31.75
N LEU A 329 25.73 5.92 -31.33
CA LEU A 329 26.26 6.95 -32.23
C LEU A 329 27.15 6.36 -33.35
N GLU A 330 27.89 5.30 -33.06
CA GLU A 330 28.69 4.56 -34.05
C GLU A 330 27.84 3.96 -35.16
N SER A 331 26.69 3.38 -34.82
CA SER A 331 25.77 2.81 -35.80
C SER A 331 25.12 3.85 -36.72
N CYS A 332 25.11 5.13 -36.30
CA CYS A 332 24.59 6.26 -37.07
C CYS A 332 25.64 6.90 -38.00
N SER A 333 26.92 6.59 -37.81
CA SER A 333 28.02 7.16 -38.60
C SER A 333 28.26 6.30 -39.84
N ILE A 334 27.48 6.53 -40.90
CA ILE A 334 27.73 5.99 -42.26
C ILE A 334 28.27 7.10 -43.14
#